data_AF-A0A0C3AIA3-F1
#
_entry.id   AF-A0A0C3AIA3-F1
#
_cell.length_a   1.000
_cell.length_b   1.000
_cell.length_c   1.000
_cell.angle_alpha   90.00
_cell.angle_beta   90.00
_cell.angle_gamma   90.00
#
_symmetry.space_group_name_H-M   'P 1'
#
loop_
_entity.id
_entity.type
_entity.pdbx_description
1 polymer ?
#
loop_
_entity_poly.entity_id
_entity_poly.type
_entity_poly.pdbx_seq_one_letter_code
_entity_poly.pdbx_strand_id
1 'polypeptide(L)'
;MDETFTSNLGESCAAGVDIIPHVEEHLTALDATNLLFSQRRTYDIIDWHLNETLANRKPSQLLMIIAGEGGVGKSKTIQTITQNFYHRGVAHMLVKGAYTGIAASIIDGKTLHVIAQISILSLMKSR
;
A
#
# COMPACT_ATOMS: atom_id res chain seq x y z
N MET A 1 36.01 -17.07 -38.25
CA MET A 1 34.73 -17.62 -37.75
C MET A 1 34.69 -17.27 -36.27
N ASP A 2 34.68 -15.97 -35.96
CA ASP A 2 33.48 -15.10 -35.79
C ASP A 2 32.93 -15.25 -34.37
N GLU A 3 32.70 -14.23 -33.54
CA GLU A 3 33.09 -12.82 -33.51
C GLU A 3 33.09 -12.40 -32.02
N THR A 4 33.94 -11.45 -31.68
CA THR A 4 33.96 -10.63 -30.46
C THR A 4 32.66 -9.83 -30.26
N PHE A 5 32.11 -9.82 -29.04
CA PHE A 5 31.52 -8.59 -28.47
C PHE A 5 31.78 -8.52 -26.95
N THR A 6 32.83 -7.79 -26.60
CA THR A 6 33.00 -7.23 -25.26
C THR A 6 32.21 -5.92 -25.15
N SER A 7 31.41 -5.76 -24.10
CA SER A 7 31.15 -4.43 -23.53
C SER A 7 31.09 -4.53 -22.01
N ASN A 8 32.17 -4.05 -21.40
CA ASN A 8 32.35 -3.81 -19.99
C ASN A 8 31.65 -2.49 -19.59
N LEU A 9 31.41 -2.36 -18.27
CA LEU A 9 31.18 -1.14 -17.47
C LEU A 9 29.73 -0.66 -17.29
N GLY A 10 29.28 -0.84 -16.04
CA GLY A 10 28.13 -0.18 -15.43
C GLY A 10 28.04 -0.63 -13.98
N GLU A 11 28.72 0.08 -13.09
CA GLU A 11 28.81 -0.18 -11.65
C GLU A 11 27.45 -0.51 -11.01
N SER A 12 27.38 -1.68 -10.39
CA SER A 12 26.29 -2.08 -9.50
C SER A 12 26.40 -1.30 -8.18
N CYS A 13 25.80 -0.11 -8.17
CA CYS A 13 25.58 0.68 -6.96
C CYS A 13 24.07 0.77 -6.66
N ALA A 14 23.37 -0.36 -6.70
CA ALA A 14 22.13 -0.51 -5.95
C ALA A 14 22.46 -1.46 -4.81
N ALA A 15 22.70 -0.92 -3.62
CA ALA A 15 22.56 -1.70 -2.40
C ALA A 15 21.10 -2.16 -2.36
N GLY A 16 20.84 -3.32 -2.98
CA GLY A 16 19.62 -4.07 -2.83
C GLY A 16 19.50 -4.32 -1.33
N VAL A 17 18.58 -3.62 -0.69
CA VAL A 17 18.07 -4.09 0.59
C VAL A 17 17.37 -5.38 0.22
N ASP A 18 18.03 -6.51 0.49
CA ASP A 18 17.39 -7.82 0.46
C ASP A 18 16.15 -7.69 1.36
N ILE A 19 14.98 -7.61 0.73
CA ILE A 19 13.72 -7.60 1.46
C ILE A 19 13.68 -8.95 2.15
N ILE A 20 13.68 -8.93 3.48
CA ILE A 20 13.57 -10.14 4.29
C ILE A 20 12.30 -10.86 3.83
N PRO A 21 12.39 -12.03 3.18
CA PRO A 21 11.23 -12.73 2.59
C PRO A 21 10.18 -13.11 3.66
N HIS A 22 10.57 -13.04 4.94
CA HIS A 22 9.74 -13.39 6.08
C HIS A 22 8.64 -12.37 6.43
N VAL A 23 8.67 -11.13 5.90
CA VAL A 23 7.61 -10.15 6.16
C VAL A 23 6.41 -10.34 5.22
N GLU A 24 6.63 -10.86 4.02
CA GLU A 24 5.58 -11.06 3.00
C GLU A 24 4.66 -12.25 3.31
N GLU A 25 5.19 -13.32 3.91
CA GLU A 25 4.44 -14.57 4.12
C GLU A 25 3.22 -14.41 5.05
N HIS A 26 3.23 -13.39 5.93
CA HIS A 26 2.17 -13.18 6.93
C HIS A 26 1.04 -12.23 6.47
N LEU A 27 1.11 -11.75 5.23
CA LEU A 27 0.37 -10.61 4.73
C LEU A 27 -0.50 -10.93 3.49
N THR A 28 -1.07 -12.13 3.46
CA THR A 28 -2.14 -12.48 2.52
C THR A 28 -3.47 -11.83 2.92
N ALA A 29 -4.34 -11.44 2.00
CA ALA A 29 -5.70 -11.01 2.37
C ALA A 29 -6.45 -12.17 3.06
N LEU A 30 -7.25 -11.88 4.09
CA LEU A 30 -8.17 -12.86 4.67
C LEU A 30 -9.54 -12.76 4.01
N ASP A 31 -10.33 -13.82 4.12
CA ASP A 31 -11.77 -13.67 3.95
C ASP A 31 -12.34 -12.76 5.05
N ALA A 32 -13.31 -11.93 4.71
CA ALA A 32 -13.90 -10.97 5.64
C ALA A 32 -14.56 -11.63 6.86
N THR A 33 -14.98 -12.90 6.79
CA THR A 33 -15.52 -13.63 7.94
C THR A 33 -14.47 -13.99 8.97
N ASN A 34 -13.19 -14.02 8.58
CA ASN A 34 -12.08 -14.41 9.44
C ASN A 34 -11.37 -13.21 10.11
N LEU A 35 -11.87 -11.99 9.88
CA LEU A 35 -11.34 -10.78 10.51
C LEU A 35 -11.75 -10.71 11.99
N LEU A 36 -10.83 -10.25 12.84
CA LEU A 36 -11.15 -9.92 14.23
C LEU A 36 -12.19 -8.80 14.27
N PHE A 37 -12.97 -8.71 15.35
CA PHE A 37 -14.08 -7.77 15.46
C PHE A 37 -13.74 -6.31 15.06
N SER A 38 -12.62 -5.77 15.53
CA SER A 38 -12.20 -4.39 15.19
C SER A 38 -11.77 -4.23 13.73
N GLN A 39 -11.10 -5.24 13.17
CA GLN A 39 -10.71 -5.30 11.77
C GLN A 39 -11.94 -5.44 10.88
N ARG A 40 -12.88 -6.30 11.27
CA ARG A 40 -14.16 -6.51 10.60
C ARG A 40 -15.01 -5.25 10.59
N ARG A 41 -15.13 -4.56 11.73
CA ARG A 41 -15.83 -3.28 11.81
C ARG A 41 -15.24 -2.24 10.86
N THR A 42 -13.91 -2.17 10.79
CA THR A 42 -13.22 -1.27 9.86
C THR A 42 -13.53 -1.63 8.41
N TYR A 43 -13.46 -2.92 8.09
CA TYR A 43 -13.80 -3.44 6.77
C TYR A 43 -15.24 -3.10 6.39
N ASP A 44 -16.21 -3.33 7.27
CA ASP A 44 -17.64 -3.11 7.00
C ASP A 44 -17.96 -1.63 6.76
N ILE A 45 -17.33 -0.71 7.52
CA ILE A 45 -17.51 0.74 7.31
C ILE A 45 -17.01 1.15 5.92
N ILE A 46 -15.85 0.63 5.51
CA ILE A 46 -15.25 0.94 4.21
C ILE A 46 -16.03 0.27 3.07
N ASP A 47 -16.49 -0.98 3.27
CA ASP A 47 -17.30 -1.71 2.30
C ASP A 47 -18.63 -1.00 2.05
N TRP A 48 -19.31 -0.56 3.11
CA TRP A 48 -20.51 0.25 3.01
C TRP A 48 -20.24 1.55 2.24
N HIS A 49 -19.18 2.29 2.60
CA HIS A 49 -18.84 3.54 1.92
C HIS A 49 -18.54 3.33 0.43
N LEU A 50 -17.84 2.26 0.09
CA LEU A 50 -17.58 1.86 -1.30
C LEU A 50 -18.89 1.51 -2.02
N ASN A 51 -19.78 0.73 -1.42
CA ASN A 51 -21.08 0.40 -1.99
C ASN A 51 -21.90 1.66 -2.32
N GLU A 52 -21.96 2.62 -1.39
CA GLU A 52 -22.67 3.88 -1.59
C GLU A 52 -22.04 4.73 -2.70
N THR A 53 -20.71 4.75 -2.77
CA THR A 53 -19.95 5.46 -3.80
C THR A 53 -20.22 4.85 -5.19
N LEU A 54 -20.16 3.53 -5.32
CA LEU A 54 -20.41 2.81 -6.57
C LEU A 54 -21.88 2.91 -7.01
N ALA A 55 -22.81 3.03 -6.05
CA ALA A 55 -24.22 3.32 -6.33
C ALA A 55 -24.49 4.80 -6.68
N ASN A 56 -23.45 5.63 -6.82
CA ASN A 56 -23.53 7.06 -7.11
C ASN A 56 -24.40 7.84 -6.10
N ARG A 57 -24.51 7.35 -4.86
CA ARG A 57 -25.27 7.99 -3.76
C ARG A 57 -24.50 9.10 -3.06
N LYS A 58 -23.23 9.31 -3.44
CA LYS A 58 -22.35 10.39 -2.97
C LYS A 58 -22.32 10.49 -1.43
N PRO A 59 -21.93 9.41 -0.73
CA PRO A 59 -21.77 9.47 0.73
C PRO A 59 -20.78 10.58 1.10
N SER A 60 -20.89 11.12 2.32
CA SER A 60 -19.90 12.06 2.84
C SER A 60 -18.50 11.44 2.86
N GLN A 61 -17.47 12.28 2.84
CA GLN A 61 -16.08 11.81 2.89
C GLN A 61 -15.84 10.95 4.14
N LEU A 62 -15.35 9.73 3.95
CA LEU A 62 -14.95 8.87 5.05
C LEU A 62 -13.55 9.28 5.54
N LEU A 63 -13.50 9.86 6.74
CA LEU A 63 -12.27 10.15 7.47
C LEU A 63 -12.19 9.23 8.68
N MET A 64 -11.23 8.31 8.68
CA MET A 64 -11.13 7.27 9.70
C MET A 64 -9.70 7.12 10.21
N ILE A 65 -9.55 7.04 11.53
CA ILE A 65 -8.31 6.65 12.21
C ILE A 65 -8.49 5.26 12.79
N ILE A 66 -7.70 4.30 12.32
CA ILE A 66 -7.66 2.94 12.87
C ILE A 66 -6.52 2.88 13.88
N ALA A 67 -6.84 3.09 15.16
CA ALA A 67 -5.89 3.01 16.25
C ALA A 67 -5.63 1.55 16.69
N GLY A 68 -4.46 1.31 17.27
CA GLY A 68 -4.09 0.02 17.85
C GLY A 68 -2.58 -0.10 17.98
N GLU A 69 -2.12 -0.91 18.93
CA GLU A 69 -0.70 -1.16 19.16
C GLU A 69 0.00 -1.79 17.94
N GLY A 70 1.33 -1.80 17.94
CA GLY A 70 2.10 -2.54 16.93
C GLY A 70 1.72 -4.03 16.96
N GLY A 71 1.65 -4.68 15.80
CA GLY A 71 1.40 -6.12 15.72
C GLY A 71 -0.06 -6.58 15.73
N VAL A 72 -1.05 -5.69 15.96
CA VAL A 72 -2.49 -6.07 16.01
C VAL A 72 -3.15 -6.32 14.64
N GLY A 73 -2.34 -6.47 13.58
CA GLY A 73 -2.84 -6.84 12.25
C GLY A 73 -3.51 -5.72 11.44
N LYS A 74 -3.24 -4.43 11.73
CA LYS A 74 -3.78 -3.31 10.93
C LYS A 74 -3.44 -3.42 9.44
N SER A 75 -2.20 -3.80 9.11
CA SER A 75 -1.78 -4.04 7.72
C SER A 75 -2.60 -5.15 7.05
N LYS A 76 -2.96 -6.20 7.79
CA LYS A 76 -3.81 -7.30 7.31
C LYS A 76 -5.22 -6.80 6.94
N THR A 77 -5.78 -5.90 7.76
CA THR A 77 -7.05 -5.23 7.45
C THR A 77 -6.94 -4.45 6.15
N ILE A 78 -5.87 -3.66 5.97
CA ILE A 78 -5.62 -2.88 4.73
C ILE A 78 -5.57 -3.81 3.51
N GLN A 79 -4.94 -4.97 3.61
CA GLN A 79 -4.85 -5.93 2.51
C GLN A 79 -6.18 -6.59 2.18
N THR A 80 -6.98 -6.89 3.20
CA THR A 80 -8.33 -7.45 3.02
C THR A 80 -9.25 -6.42 2.34
N ILE A 81 -9.17 -5.15 2.74
CA ILE A 81 -9.84 -4.04 2.06
C ILE A 81 -9.33 -3.92 0.62
N THR A 82 -8.02 -3.98 0.41
CA THR A 82 -7.42 -3.90 -0.93
C THR A 82 -7.98 -4.97 -1.84
N GLN A 83 -8.07 -6.22 -1.37
CA GLN A 83 -8.67 -7.29 -2.16
C GLN A 83 -10.15 -7.05 -2.49
N ASN A 84 -10.92 -6.46 -1.57
CA ASN A 84 -12.30 -6.09 -1.87
C ASN A 84 -12.41 -5.11 -3.06
N PHE A 85 -11.51 -4.13 -3.16
CA PHE A 85 -11.47 -3.23 -4.32
C PHE A 85 -11.10 -3.95 -5.62
N TYR A 86 -10.17 -4.91 -5.57
CA TYR A 86 -9.83 -5.76 -6.72
C TYR A 86 -11.00 -6.64 -7.14
N HIS A 87 -11.63 -7.36 -6.20
CA HIS A 87 -12.79 -8.23 -6.46
C HIS A 87 -13.98 -7.47 -7.07
N ARG A 88 -14.14 -6.19 -6.72
CA ARG A 88 -15.17 -5.30 -7.27
C ARG A 88 -14.78 -4.64 -8.61
N GLY A 89 -13.58 -4.92 -9.13
CA GLY A 89 -13.09 -4.35 -10.39
C GLY A 89 -12.74 -2.86 -10.33
N VAL A 90 -12.56 -2.30 -9.13
CA VAL A 90 -12.38 -0.86 -8.88
C VAL A 90 -11.06 -0.53 -8.18
N ALA A 91 -10.05 -1.38 -8.36
CA ALA A 91 -8.72 -1.19 -7.78
C ALA A 91 -8.10 0.19 -8.10
N HIS A 92 -8.40 0.76 -9.27
CA HIS A 92 -7.94 2.08 -9.68
C HIS A 92 -8.46 3.24 -8.80
N MET A 93 -9.51 3.02 -8.00
CA MET A 93 -10.05 4.01 -7.07
C MET A 93 -9.31 4.05 -5.73
N LEU A 94 -8.43 3.07 -5.46
CA LEU A 94 -7.71 2.96 -4.19
C LEU A 94 -6.24 3.35 -4.35
N VAL A 95 -5.83 4.39 -3.63
CA VAL A 95 -4.42 4.78 -3.49
C VAL A 95 -3.95 4.48 -2.08
N LYS A 96 -2.85 3.72 -1.95
CA LYS A 96 -2.26 3.31 -0.67
C LYS A 96 -0.95 4.06 -0.46
N GLY A 97 -0.84 4.74 0.69
CA GLY A 97 0.29 5.59 1.03
C GLY A 97 0.87 5.29 2.40
N ALA A 98 2.19 5.41 2.55
CA ALA A 98 2.87 5.33 3.85
C ALA A 98 4.00 6.38 3.97
N TYR A 99 4.49 6.62 5.18
CA TYR A 99 5.53 7.61 5.44
C TYR A 99 6.94 7.16 5.02
N THR A 100 7.24 5.87 5.13
CA THR A 100 8.56 5.28 4.83
C THR A 100 8.47 4.23 3.72
N GLY A 101 9.58 3.97 3.04
CA GLY A 101 9.64 2.98 1.95
C GLY A 101 9.26 1.57 2.39
N ILE A 102 9.76 1.13 3.56
CA ILE A 102 9.44 -0.20 4.12
C ILE A 102 7.94 -0.33 4.43
N ALA A 103 7.34 0.68 5.07
CA ALA A 103 5.91 0.66 5.36
C ALA A 103 5.05 0.70 4.08
N ALA A 104 5.51 1.42 3.05
CA ALA A 104 4.84 1.44 1.75
C ALA A 104 4.88 0.05 1.09
N SER A 105 6.03 -0.63 1.12
CA SER A 105 6.19 -1.99 0.59
C SER A 105 5.24 -2.97 1.27
N ILE A 106 5.07 -2.90 2.60
CA ILE A 106 4.20 -3.79 3.39
C ILE A 106 2.73 -3.73 2.95
N ILE A 107 2.25 -2.56 2.53
CA ILE A 107 0.87 -2.39 2.06
C ILE A 107 0.76 -2.39 0.54
N ASP A 108 1.84 -2.73 -0.17
CA ASP A 108 1.93 -2.64 -1.63
C ASP A 108 1.51 -1.25 -2.14
N GLY A 109 2.04 -0.22 -1.48
CA GLY A 109 1.74 1.19 -1.73
C GLY A 109 2.98 1.98 -2.14
N LYS A 110 2.82 3.31 -2.18
CA LYS A 110 3.93 4.25 -2.41
C LYS A 110 4.14 5.13 -1.19
N THR A 111 5.29 5.79 -1.12
CA THR A 111 5.48 6.81 -0.08
C THR A 111 4.58 8.02 -0.35
N LEU A 112 4.13 8.70 0.71
CA LEU A 112 3.29 9.90 0.56
C LEU A 112 4.00 11.00 -0.25
N HIS A 113 5.32 11.12 -0.13
CA HIS A 113 6.12 12.04 -0.93
C HIS A 113 6.01 11.77 -2.43
N VAL A 114 5.99 10.48 -2.82
CA VAL A 114 5.81 10.08 -4.22
C VAL A 114 4.38 10.35 -4.68
N ILE A 115 3.38 10.04 -3.86
CA ILE A 115 1.96 10.25 -4.20
C ILE A 115 1.64 11.74 -4.35
N ALA A 116 2.13 12.58 -3.43
CA ALA A 116 1.88 14.01 -3.41
C ALA A 116 2.88 14.82 -4.27
N GLN A 117 3.81 14.15 -4.96
CA GLN A 117 4.89 14.78 -5.75
C GLN A 117 5.71 15.82 -4.97
N ILE A 118 5.91 15.59 -3.68
CA ILE A 118 6.70 16.48 -2.81
C ILE A 118 8.17 16.09 -2.94
N SER A 119 8.94 16.92 -3.63
CA SER A 119 10.39 16.75 -3.75
C SER A 119 11.08 17.14 -2.45
N ILE A 120 11.83 16.20 -1.84
CA ILE A 120 12.63 16.44 -0.62
C ILE A 120 13.59 17.62 -0.78
N LEU A 121 14.11 17.83 -2.00
CA LEU A 121 15.09 18.88 -2.30
C LEU A 121 14.48 20.29 -2.48
N SER A 122 13.16 20.42 -2.59
CA SER A 122 12.52 21.74 -2.76
C SER A 122 12.47 22.56 -1.46
N LEU A 123 12.70 21.93 -0.31
CA LEU A 123 12.72 22.59 1.01
C LEU A 123 14.11 23.10 1.43
N MET A 124 15.17 22.77 0.69
CA MET A 124 16.54 23.15 1.02
C MET A 124 17.10 24.33 0.20
N LYS A 125 16.31 24.92 -0.72
CA LYS A 125 16.77 26.00 -1.62
C LYS A 125 16.27 27.40 -1.27
N SER A 126 15.73 27.59 -0.07
CA SER A 126 15.34 28.92 0.45
C SER A 126 16.11 29.23 1.74
N ARG A 127 17.42 29.41 1.62
CA ARG A 127 18.26 30.16 2.56
C ARG A 127 19.31 30.91 1.77
#